data_AF-A0A227JBE9-F1
#
_entry.id   AF-A0A227JBE9-F1
#
_cell.length_a   1.000
_cell.length_b   1.000
_cell.length_c   1.000
_cell.angle_alpha   90.00
_cell.angle_beta   90.00
_cell.angle_gamma   90.00
#
_symmetry.space_group_name_H-M   'P 1'
#
loop_
_entity.id
_entity.type
_entity.pdbx_description
1 polymer ?
#
loop_
_entity_poly.entity_id
_entity_poly.type
_entity_poly.pdbx_seq_one_letter_code
_entity_poly.pdbx_strand_id
1 'polypeptide(L)' 'MQVYLVGGAVRDQLLGIDSYDNDWVVVGATPEMMLAQGYTAVGKDFPVFLHPKNKEEHALARTERKSGSGYT' A
#
# COMPACT_ATOMS: atom_id res chain seq x y z
N MET A 1 7.04 5.95 -11.22
CA MET A 1 6.55 5.34 -9.98
C MET A 1 7.13 6.12 -8.81
N GLN A 2 6.29 6.67 -7.95
CA GLN A 2 6.70 7.30 -6.69
C GLN A 2 6.16 6.43 -5.55
N VAL A 3 6.99 6.14 -4.55
CA VAL A 3 6.63 5.25 -3.43
C VAL A 3 6.75 6.05 -2.14
N TYR A 4 5.70 6.02 -1.32
CA TYR A 4 5.64 6.76 -0.07
C TYR A 4 5.29 5.82 1.08
N LEU A 5 6.00 5.94 2.20
CA LEU A 5 5.64 5.27 3.44
C LEU A 5 4.37 5.92 3.99
N VAL A 6 3.40 5.12 4.38
CA VAL A 6 2.11 5.57 4.90
C VAL A 6 1.72 4.77 6.13
N GLY A 7 0.55 5.08 6.71
CA GLY A 7 -0.04 4.27 7.76
C GLY A 7 0.67 4.38 9.11
N GLY A 8 0.70 3.25 9.83
CA GLY A 8 1.21 3.15 11.19
C GLY A 8 2.69 3.51 11.31
N ALA A 9 3.50 3.11 10.32
CA ALA A 9 4.94 3.36 10.31
C ALA A 9 5.30 4.86 10.41
N VAL A 10 4.58 5.72 9.69
CA VAL A 10 4.80 7.18 9.76
C VAL A 10 4.43 7.72 11.15
N ARG A 11 3.29 7.28 11.70
CA ARG A 11 2.85 7.68 13.05
C ARG A 11 3.88 7.24 14.09
N ASP A 12 4.29 5.98 14.06
CA ASP A 12 5.18 5.39 15.06
C ASP A 12 6.56 6.06 15.00
N GLN A 13 7.07 6.33 13.80
CA GLN A 13 8.29 7.12 13.61
C GLN A 13 8.19 8.54 14.19
N LEU A 14 7.05 9.21 14.02
CA LEU A 14 6.82 10.54 14.60
C LEU A 14 6.66 10.51 16.13
N LEU A 15 6.19 9.40 16.69
CA LEU A 15 6.05 9.18 18.13
C LEU A 15 7.31 8.59 18.79
N GLY A 16 8.32 8.21 17.99
CA GLY A 16 9.53 7.56 18.48
C GLY A 16 9.30 6.13 19.00
N ILE A 17 8.30 5.45 18.47
CA ILE A 17 7.96 4.05 18.78
C ILE A 17 8.51 3.17 17.66
N ASP A 18 9.03 1.99 18.00
CA ASP A 18 9.45 1.01 16.99
C ASP A 18 8.24 0.58 16.14
N SER A 19 8.37 0.74 14.82
CA SER A 19 7.38 0.24 13.88
C SER A 19 7.71 -1.19 13.46
N TYR A 20 6.68 -2.03 13.40
CA TYR A 20 6.81 -3.45 13.08
C TYR A 20 6.43 -3.78 11.63
N ASP A 21 5.68 -2.89 10.97
CA ASP A 21 5.17 -3.12 9.62
C ASP A 21 5.14 -1.81 8.82
N ASN A 22 5.59 -1.89 7.57
CA ASN A 22 5.71 -0.75 6.67
C ASN A 22 4.71 -0.88 5.53
N ASP A 23 3.68 -0.05 5.56
CA ASP A 23 2.75 0.11 4.45
C ASP A 23 3.28 1.14 3.44
N TRP A 24 3.33 0.77 2.17
CA TRP A 24 3.77 1.65 1.11
C TRP A 24 2.63 1.96 0.13
N VAL A 25 2.51 3.22 -0.27
CA VAL A 25 1.63 3.64 -1.36
C VAL A 25 2.43 4.00 -2.60
N VAL A 26 1.95 3.55 -3.75
CA VAL A 26 2.58 3.75 -5.04
C VAL A 26 1.72 4.68 -5.90
N VAL A 27 2.27 5.83 -6.28
CA VAL A 27 1.61 6.84 -7.13
C VAL A 27 2.24 6.86 -8.52
N GLY A 28 1.41 7.09 -9.54
CA GLY A 28 1.85 7.20 -10.93
C GLY A 28 2.40 5.87 -11.48
N ALA A 29 1.78 4.75 -11.09
CA ALA A 29 2.03 3.43 -11.65
C ALA A 29 0.69 2.73 -11.93
N THR A 30 0.70 1.78 -12.87
CA THR A 30 -0.43 0.90 -13.14
C THR A 30 -0.14 -0.52 -12.62
N PRO A 31 -1.17 -1.38 -12.45
CA PRO A 31 -0.97 -2.78 -12.07
C PRO A 31 0.01 -3.51 -13.00
N GLU A 32 -0.07 -3.26 -14.31
CA GLU A 32 0.80 -3.88 -15.30
C GLU A 32 2.27 -3.47 -15.12
N MET A 33 2.52 -2.20 -14.78
CA MET A 33 3.86 -1.72 -14.47
C MET A 33 4.42 -2.39 -13.20
N MET A 34 3.58 -2.58 -12.17
CA MET A 34 3.97 -3.29 -10.96
C MET A 34 4.35 -4.74 -11.26
N LEU A 35 3.51 -5.45 -12.01
CA LEU A 35 3.78 -6.83 -12.42
C LEU A 35 5.05 -6.94 -13.29
N ALA A 36 5.26 -6.01 -14.23
CA ALA A 36 6.46 -5.96 -15.05
C ALA A 36 7.75 -5.73 -14.25
N GLN A 37 7.65 -5.08 -13.09
CA GLN A 37 8.76 -4.91 -12.14
C GLN A 37 8.95 -6.10 -11.18
N GLY A 38 8.16 -7.16 -11.32
CA GLY A 38 8.28 -8.38 -10.51
C GLY A 38 7.54 -8.34 -9.19
N TYR A 39 6.64 -7.37 -9.00
CA TYR A 39 5.74 -7.35 -7.86
C TYR A 39 4.70 -8.46 -7.97
N THR A 40 4.29 -9.01 -6.82
CA THR A 40 3.26 -10.07 -6.77
C THR A 40 1.95 -9.49 -6.26
N ALA A 41 0.90 -9.49 -7.09
CA ALA A 41 -0.43 -9.04 -6.65
C ALA A 41 -0.98 -9.94 -5.54
N VAL A 42 -1.53 -9.32 -4.50
CA VAL A 42 -2.18 -9.98 -3.35
C VAL A 42 -3.56 -9.38 -3.10
N GLY A 43 -4.52 -10.23 -2.75
CA GLY A 43 -5.92 -9.84 -2.58
C GLY A 43 -6.74 -9.95 -3.88
N LYS A 44 -8.06 -10.04 -3.72
CA LYS A 44 -9.02 -10.17 -4.85
C LYS A 44 -9.66 -8.84 -5.26
N ASP A 45 -9.93 -7.97 -4.29
CA ASP A 45 -10.69 -6.73 -4.52
C ASP A 45 -9.81 -5.49 -4.62
N PHE A 46 -8.55 -5.57 -4.18
CA PHE A 46 -7.67 -4.42 -4.03
C PHE A 46 -6.30 -4.68 -4.67
N PRO A 47 -5.75 -3.72 -5.45
CA PRO A 47 -4.45 -3.87 -6.09
C PRO A 47 -3.33 -3.57 -5.08
N VAL A 48 -3.18 -4.49 -4.13
CA VAL A 48 -2.05 -4.56 -3.21
C VAL A 48 -1.01 -5.51 -3.82
N PHE A 49 0.25 -5.17 -3.68
CA PHE A 49 1.36 -5.91 -4.29
C PHE A 49 2.46 -6.16 -3.27
N LEU A 50 3.04 -7.35 -3.25
CA LEU A 50 4.23 -7.64 -2.47
C LEU A 50 5.49 -7.30 -3.27
N HIS A 51 6.39 -6.56 -2.64
CA HIS A 51 7.69 -6.24 -3.23
C HIS A 51 8.56 -7.50 -3.39
N PRO A 52 9.25 -7.70 -4.53
CA PRO A 52 9.93 -8.94 -4.87
C PRO A 52 11.02 -9.37 -3.87
N LYS A 53 11.69 -8.41 -3.21
CA LYS A 53 12.88 -8.67 -2.38
C LYS A 53 12.57 -8.84 -0.89
N ASN A 54 11.79 -7.93 -0.33
CA ASN A 54 11.52 -7.83 1.11
C ASN A 54 10.09 -8.23 1.49
N LYS A 55 9.22 -8.50 0.49
CA LYS A 55 7.82 -8.86 0.69
C LYS A 55 6.99 -7.79 1.41
N GLU A 56 7.43 -6.54 1.43
CA GLU A 56 6.63 -5.43 1.96
C GLU A 56 5.41 -5.15 1.06
N GLU A 57 4.34 -4.63 1.67
CA GLU A 57 3.07 -4.36 1.00
C GLU A 57 3.07 -2.99 0.32
N HIS A 58 2.83 -2.99 -0.99
CA HIS A 58 2.79 -1.82 -1.85
C HIS A 58 1.40 -1.73 -2.49
N ALA A 59 0.60 -0.76 -2.07
CA ALA A 59 -0.73 -0.51 -2.63
C ALA A 59 -0.69 0.59 -3.69
N LEU A 60 -1.41 0.42 -4.80
CA LEU A 60 -1.59 1.52 -5.76
C LEU A 60 -2.49 2.62 -5.17
N ALA A 61 -2.08 3.87 -5.38
CA ALA A 61 -2.83 5.05 -4.97
C ALA A 61 -4.21 5.07 -5.63
N ARG A 62 -5.24 5.35 -4.82
CA ARG A 62 -6.63 5.35 -5.25
C ARG A 62 -7.44 6.33 -4.41
N THR A 63 -8.62 6.67 -4.92
CA THR A 63 -9.67 7.33 -4.13
C THR A 63 -10.72 6.28 -3.77
N GLU A 64 -10.90 6.01 -2.49
CA GLU A 64 -12.04 5.18 -2.06
C GLU A 64 -13.35 5.93 -2.28
N ARG A 65 -14.35 5.22 -2.83
CA ARG A 65 -15.74 5.67 -2.83
C ARG A 65 -16.54 4.70 -1.97
N LYS A 66 -16.81 5.12 -0.73
CA LYS A 66 -17.56 4.32 0.23
C LYS A 66 -19.05 4.41 -0.11
N SER A 67 -19.63 3.30 -0.57
CA SER A 67 -21.08 3.17 -0.78
C SER A 67 -21.66 2.30 0.34
N GLY A 68 -21.74 2.83 1.55
CA GLY A 68 -22.36 2.15 2.68
C GLY A 68 -23.13 3.15 3.52
N SER A 69 -24.39 2.83 3.87
CA SER A 69 -25.10 3.56 4.91
C SER A 69 -24.31 3.38 6.21
N GLY A 70 -24.00 4.46 6.92
CA GLY A 70 -23.36 4.38 8.22
C GLY A 70 -24.16 3.52 9.20
N TYR A 71 -23.52 3.11 10.30
CA TYR A 71 -24.22 2.45 11.40
C TYR A 71 -25.35 3.35 11.91
N THR A 72 -26.53 2.77 12.09
CA THR A 72 -27.72 3.42 12.67
C THR A 72 -27.66 3.36 14.19
#